data_AF-A0A151SD85-F1
#
_entry.id   AF-A0A151SD85-F1
#
_cell.length_a   1.000
_cell.length_b   1.000
_cell.length_c   1.000
_cell.angle_alpha   90.00
_cell.angle_beta   90.00
_cell.angle_gamma   90.00
#
_symmetry.space_group_name_H-M   'P 1'
#
loop_
_entity.id
_entity.type
_entity.pdbx_description
1 polymer ?
#
loop_
_entity_poly.entity_id
_entity_poly.type
_entity_poly.pdbx_seq_one_letter_code
_entity_poly.pdbx_strand_id
1 'polypeptide(L)'
;MSTISLRSIIVNGKLVGSNFDDWYYSLRIVFMHEKLIDVIDKPIAPQPENGDEQGTNAYKKYLELYMSTKCLLLASMSSKLQRKHEDMELVEIINHLKKMYGGQSRTARYQLSKTLFRYIMTINVEVGHHVLKMISLIEQHEKLECKIRKELSQDLILQSLLGTFSQCIVNFNMNKMDYDLHEMLNLLINYENQIASKKSKGIAIVVGKSNNKMKLAKKHTEGG
;
A
#
# COMPACT_ATOMS: atom_id res chain seq x y z
N MET A 1 -22.19 10.37 28.98
CA MET A 1 -21.31 9.82 27.92
C MET A 1 -20.57 11.00 27.31
N SER A 2 -19.24 11.02 27.36
CA SER A 2 -18.46 12.09 26.73
C SER A 2 -18.55 11.92 25.21
N THR A 3 -19.15 12.88 24.52
CA THR A 3 -19.16 12.92 23.06
C THR A 3 -17.74 13.27 22.59
N ILE A 4 -17.06 12.32 21.96
CA ILE A 4 -15.74 12.57 21.36
C ILE A 4 -15.96 13.52 20.18
N SER A 5 -15.51 14.77 20.32
CA SER A 5 -15.53 15.72 19.21
C SER A 5 -14.47 15.35 18.19
N LEU A 6 -14.83 15.21 16.91
CA LEU A 6 -13.85 14.94 15.84
C LEU A 6 -12.82 16.07 15.70
N ARG A 7 -13.14 17.29 16.15
CA ARG A 7 -12.15 18.39 16.22
C ARG A 7 -10.94 18.05 17.10
N SER A 8 -11.10 17.17 18.09
CA SER A 8 -9.99 16.73 18.94
C SER A 8 -8.92 15.93 18.17
N ILE A 9 -9.31 15.21 17.10
CA ILE A 9 -8.38 14.49 16.22
C ILE A 9 -7.39 15.48 15.60
N ILE A 10 -7.91 16.60 15.12
CA ILE A 10 -7.12 17.65 14.49
C ILE A 10 -6.22 18.37 15.51
N VAL A 11 -6.73 18.63 16.72
CA VAL A 11 -5.96 19.31 17.77
C VAL A 11 -4.80 18.46 18.25
N ASN A 12 -4.97 17.13 18.31
CA ASN A 12 -3.93 16.19 18.73
C ASN A 12 -2.94 15.89 17.59
N GLY A 13 -3.41 15.87 16.34
CA GLY A 13 -2.62 15.54 15.16
C GLY A 13 -2.13 16.76 14.36
N LYS A 14 -1.63 17.81 15.03
CA LYS A 14 -1.28 19.07 14.36
C LYS A 14 -0.29 18.91 13.20
N LEU A 15 -0.43 19.73 12.16
CA LEU A 15 0.52 19.76 11.05
C LEU A 15 1.89 20.31 11.51
N VAL A 16 2.92 19.49 11.34
CA VAL A 16 4.34 19.86 11.56
C VAL A 16 5.15 19.82 10.26
N GLY A 17 4.54 19.37 9.17
CA GLY A 17 5.11 19.37 7.82
C GLY A 17 5.31 17.96 7.28
N SER A 18 6.09 17.12 7.96
CA SER A 18 6.36 15.74 7.52
C SER A 18 5.12 14.84 7.59
N ASN A 19 4.17 15.14 8.46
CA ASN A 19 2.90 14.42 8.63
C ASN A 19 1.77 14.97 7.75
N PHE A 20 2.10 15.68 6.66
CA PHE A 20 1.09 16.38 5.85
C PHE A 20 -0.01 15.46 5.32
N ASP A 21 0.32 14.27 4.83
CA ASP A 21 -0.68 13.35 4.26
C ASP A 21 -1.68 12.89 5.33
N ASP A 22 -1.19 12.35 6.45
CA ASP A 22 -2.02 11.89 7.58
C ASP A 22 -2.88 13.03 8.17
N TRP A 23 -2.28 14.21 8.30
CA TRP A 23 -2.99 15.40 8.78
C TRP A 23 -4.06 15.85 7.78
N TYR A 24 -3.75 15.87 6.48
CA TYR A 24 -4.67 16.33 5.44
C TYR A 24 -5.86 15.36 5.31
N TYR A 25 -5.61 14.06 5.42
CA TYR A 25 -6.65 13.04 5.50
C TYR A 25 -7.56 13.24 6.71
N SER A 26 -6.96 13.39 7.90
CA SER A 26 -7.70 13.63 9.14
C SER A 26 -8.54 14.92 9.06
N LEU A 27 -7.97 15.98 8.51
CA LEU A 27 -8.65 17.26 8.30
C LEU A 27 -9.87 17.10 7.38
N ARG A 28 -9.72 16.40 6.25
CA ARG A 28 -10.83 16.15 5.32
C ARG A 28 -11.94 15.33 5.96
N ILE A 29 -11.62 14.34 6.80
CA ILE A 29 -12.63 13.58 7.56
C ILE A 29 -13.47 14.51 8.43
N VAL A 30 -12.83 15.39 9.20
CA VAL A 30 -13.57 16.33 10.06
C VAL A 30 -14.39 17.30 9.22
N PHE A 31 -13.86 17.82 8.12
CA PHE A 31 -14.61 18.72 7.23
C PHE A 31 -15.79 18.02 6.56
N MET A 32 -15.68 16.74 6.20
CA MET A 32 -16.84 15.97 5.71
C MET A 32 -17.91 15.84 6.79
N HIS A 33 -17.52 15.48 8.02
CA HIS A 33 -18.46 15.36 9.13
C HIS A 33 -19.15 16.69 9.47
N GLU A 34 -18.42 17.79 9.45
CA GLU A 34 -18.95 19.14 9.73
C GLU A 34 -19.65 19.79 8.53
N LYS A 35 -19.76 19.09 7.38
CA LYS A 35 -20.34 19.60 6.14
C LYS A 35 -19.63 20.86 5.60
N LEU A 36 -18.32 20.94 5.86
CA LEU A 36 -17.43 22.02 5.41
C LEU A 36 -16.61 21.64 4.18
N ILE A 37 -16.62 20.35 3.78
CA ILE A 37 -15.77 19.85 2.68
C ILE A 37 -15.99 20.59 1.35
N ASP A 38 -17.23 20.97 1.07
CA ASP A 38 -17.59 21.70 -0.14
C ASP A 38 -16.90 23.07 -0.24
N VAL A 39 -16.58 23.70 0.89
CA VAL A 39 -15.90 25.01 0.94
C VAL A 39 -14.48 24.93 0.40
N ILE A 40 -13.82 23.77 0.53
CA ILE A 40 -12.43 23.58 0.06
C ILE A 40 -12.33 22.95 -1.32
N ASP A 41 -13.35 22.22 -1.76
CA ASP A 41 -13.33 21.46 -3.01
C ASP A 41 -14.02 22.21 -4.18
N LYS A 42 -14.93 23.15 -3.88
CA LYS A 42 -15.66 23.92 -4.90
C LYS A 42 -15.03 25.30 -5.11
N PRO A 43 -15.21 25.90 -6.32
CA PRO A 43 -14.87 27.30 -6.54
C PRO A 43 -15.60 28.21 -5.56
N ILE A 44 -14.97 29.35 -5.24
CA ILE A 44 -15.57 30.37 -4.38
C ILE A 44 -16.91 30.80 -4.99
N ALA A 45 -17.96 30.82 -4.16
CA ALA A 45 -19.29 31.25 -4.59
C ALA A 45 -19.25 32.71 -5.09
N PRO A 46 -19.86 33.02 -6.25
CA PRO A 46 -19.92 34.39 -6.74
C PRO A 46 -20.76 35.26 -5.80
N GLN A 47 -20.48 36.56 -5.80
CA GLN A 47 -21.32 37.52 -5.10
C GLN A 47 -22.71 37.59 -5.76
N PRO A 48 -23.78 37.74 -4.96
CA PRO A 48 -25.13 37.86 -5.47
C PRO A 48 -25.36 39.20 -6.19
N GLU A 49 -26.33 39.23 -7.11
CA GLU A 49 -26.74 40.45 -7.79
C GLU A 49 -27.46 41.43 -6.83
N ASN A 50 -27.39 42.72 -7.17
CA ASN A 50 -28.06 43.76 -6.39
C ASN A 50 -29.58 43.54 -6.39
N GLY A 51 -30.16 43.35 -5.19
CA GLY A 51 -31.59 43.13 -5.00
C GLY A 51 -32.01 41.67 -4.79
N ASP A 52 -31.08 40.71 -4.90
CA ASP A 52 -31.35 39.30 -4.55
C ASP A 52 -31.17 39.07 -3.04
N GLU A 53 -32.24 39.23 -2.27
CA GLU A 53 -32.23 38.99 -0.82
C GLU A 53 -31.91 37.52 -0.48
N GLN A 54 -32.40 36.57 -1.27
CA GLN A 54 -32.19 35.14 -1.04
C GLN A 54 -30.72 34.77 -1.29
N GLY A 55 -30.14 35.23 -2.39
CA GLY A 55 -28.72 35.07 -2.70
C GLY A 55 -27.82 35.77 -1.69
N THR A 56 -28.20 36.96 -1.22
CA THR A 56 -27.49 37.68 -0.16
C THR A 56 -27.41 36.88 1.14
N ASN A 57 -28.52 36.29 1.57
CA ASN A 57 -28.55 35.44 2.77
C ASN A 57 -27.74 34.14 2.58
N ALA A 58 -27.82 33.52 1.40
CA ALA A 58 -27.02 32.33 1.08
C ALA A 58 -25.52 32.63 1.08
N TYR A 59 -25.11 33.76 0.51
CA TYR A 59 -23.71 34.19 0.46
C TYR A 59 -23.14 34.52 1.85
N LYS A 60 -23.91 35.18 2.72
CA LYS A 60 -23.51 35.38 4.13
C LYS A 60 -23.25 34.07 4.85
N LYS A 61 -24.16 33.09 4.70
CA LYS A 61 -23.98 31.74 5.27
C LYS A 61 -22.75 31.04 4.71
N TYR A 62 -22.48 31.19 3.41
CA TYR A 62 -21.26 30.68 2.80
C TYR A 62 -20.00 31.32 3.42
N LEU A 63 -19.97 32.64 3.63
CA LEU A 63 -18.85 33.33 4.27
C LEU A 63 -18.61 32.86 5.71
N GLU A 64 -19.67 32.58 6.48
CA GLU A 64 -19.54 32.01 7.83
C GLU A 64 -18.88 30.62 7.80
N LEU A 65 -19.33 29.75 6.89
CA LEU A 65 -18.72 28.43 6.69
C LEU A 65 -17.27 28.56 6.20
N TYR A 66 -16.98 29.52 5.32
CA TYR A 66 -15.64 29.83 4.82
C TYR A 66 -14.71 30.22 5.96
N MET A 67 -15.12 31.16 6.80
CA MET A 67 -14.33 31.61 7.94
C MET A 67 -14.14 30.51 8.99
N SER A 68 -15.20 29.73 9.28
CA SER A 68 -15.09 28.57 10.18
C SER A 68 -14.09 27.54 9.66
N THR A 69 -14.11 27.26 8.36
CA THR A 69 -13.18 26.33 7.70
C THR A 69 -11.75 26.85 7.75
N LYS A 70 -11.52 28.14 7.47
CA LYS A 70 -10.18 28.77 7.60
C LYS A 70 -9.66 28.71 9.03
N CYS A 71 -10.50 29.00 10.02
CA CYS A 71 -10.14 28.92 11.43
C CYS A 71 -9.76 27.50 11.86
N LEU A 72 -10.54 26.49 11.47
CA LEU A 72 -10.23 25.08 11.77
C LEU A 72 -8.94 24.63 11.08
N LEU A 73 -8.77 25.00 9.80
CA LEU A 73 -7.55 24.76 9.05
C LEU A 73 -6.35 25.37 9.77
N LEU A 74 -6.39 26.64 10.17
CA LEU A 74 -5.27 27.26 10.90
C LEU A 74 -5.06 26.59 12.26
N ALA A 75 -6.12 26.38 13.05
CA ALA A 75 -6.05 25.76 14.38
C ALA A 75 -5.40 24.35 14.35
N SER A 76 -5.54 23.65 13.23
CA SER A 76 -4.96 22.32 12.98
C SER A 76 -3.45 22.31 12.75
N MET A 77 -2.79 23.46 12.67
CA MET A 77 -1.37 23.54 12.35
C MET A 77 -0.53 23.88 13.58
N SER A 78 0.77 23.59 13.50
CA SER A 78 1.74 24.11 14.47
C SER A 78 1.76 25.66 14.46
N SER A 79 2.11 26.29 15.57
CA SER A 79 2.13 27.76 15.70
C SER A 79 3.05 28.46 14.70
N LYS A 80 4.09 27.77 14.22
CA LYS A 80 4.96 28.29 13.16
C LYS A 80 4.24 28.37 11.82
N LEU A 81 3.46 27.33 11.47
CA LEU A 81 2.69 27.30 10.24
C LEU A 81 1.47 28.21 10.32
N GLN A 82 0.80 28.31 11.46
CA GLN A 82 -0.30 29.25 11.67
C GLN A 82 0.09 30.69 11.29
N ARG A 83 1.16 31.21 11.93
CA ARG A 83 1.66 32.57 11.67
C ARG A 83 2.09 32.80 10.22
N LYS A 84 2.55 31.75 9.54
CA LYS A 84 2.95 31.85 8.13
C LYS A 84 1.74 32.02 7.18
N HIS A 85 0.55 31.59 7.60
CA HIS A 85 -0.61 31.45 6.73
C HIS A 85 -1.84 32.25 7.20
N GLU A 86 -1.72 33.06 8.26
CA GLU A 86 -2.85 33.78 8.87
C GLU A 86 -3.54 34.75 7.89
N ASP A 87 -2.74 35.47 7.11
CA ASP A 87 -3.21 36.48 6.15
C ASP A 87 -3.55 35.90 4.77
N MET A 88 -3.31 34.61 4.54
CA MET A 88 -3.57 33.97 3.24
C MET A 88 -5.05 33.58 3.09
N GLU A 89 -5.55 33.57 1.87
CA GLU A 89 -6.89 33.04 1.60
C GLU A 89 -6.94 31.51 1.74
N LEU A 90 -8.10 30.96 2.12
CA LEU A 90 -8.26 29.53 2.44
C LEU A 90 -7.68 28.61 1.35
N VAL A 91 -8.02 28.91 0.09
CA VAL A 91 -7.58 28.15 -1.09
C VAL A 91 -6.07 28.26 -1.28
N GLU A 92 -5.50 29.44 -1.03
CA GLU A 92 -4.06 29.68 -1.12
C GLU A 92 -3.28 28.90 -0.07
N ILE A 93 -3.79 28.85 1.17
CA ILE A 93 -3.19 28.06 2.26
C ILE A 93 -3.08 26.59 1.84
N ILE A 94 -4.20 26.00 1.39
CA ILE A 94 -4.24 24.59 0.98
C ILE A 94 -3.26 24.33 -0.17
N ASN A 95 -3.25 25.19 -1.19
CA ASN A 95 -2.38 25.04 -2.35
C ASN A 95 -0.89 25.19 -1.97
N HIS A 96 -0.58 26.16 -1.12
CA HIS A 96 0.78 26.40 -0.66
C HIS A 96 1.31 25.23 0.19
N LEU A 97 0.47 24.64 1.06
CA LEU A 97 0.83 23.45 1.84
C LEU A 97 1.01 22.21 0.96
N LYS A 98 0.11 21.99 -0.01
CA LYS A 98 0.26 20.92 -1.02
C LYS A 98 1.57 21.07 -1.79
N LYS A 99 1.95 22.30 -2.17
CA LYS A 99 3.22 22.58 -2.86
C LYS A 99 4.44 22.31 -1.97
N MET A 100 4.39 22.74 -0.70
CA MET A 100 5.50 22.58 0.23
C MET A 100 5.72 21.13 0.67
N TYR A 101 4.64 20.41 0.97
CA TYR A 101 4.70 19.11 1.65
C TYR A 101 4.19 17.95 0.79
N GLY A 102 3.28 18.19 -0.16
CA GLY A 102 2.78 17.14 -1.07
C GLY A 102 3.86 16.56 -2.00
N GLY A 103 4.95 17.30 -2.26
CA GLY A 103 6.11 16.78 -2.99
C GLY A 103 6.85 15.65 -2.25
N GLN A 104 6.81 15.64 -0.90
CA GLN A 104 7.40 14.57 -0.09
C GLN A 104 6.63 13.26 -0.30
N SER A 105 5.30 13.34 -0.31
CA SER A 105 4.41 12.22 -0.66
C SER A 105 4.71 11.65 -2.05
N ARG A 106 4.85 12.52 -3.06
CA ARG A 106 5.18 12.07 -4.43
C ARG A 106 6.53 11.35 -4.48
N THR A 107 7.53 11.86 -3.78
CA THR A 107 8.87 11.25 -3.71
C THR A 107 8.82 9.91 -2.99
N ALA A 108 8.14 9.83 -1.83
CA ALA A 108 7.95 8.59 -1.08
C ALA A 108 7.21 7.53 -1.91
N ARG A 109 6.08 7.90 -2.52
CA ARG A 109 5.31 7.01 -3.43
C ARG A 109 6.15 6.52 -4.60
N TYR A 110 6.98 7.39 -5.17
CA TYR A 110 7.89 7.02 -6.25
C TYR A 110 8.94 6.00 -5.78
N GLN A 111 9.61 6.24 -4.65
CA GLN A 111 10.61 5.30 -4.14
C GLN A 111 10.00 3.95 -3.75
N LEU A 112 8.83 3.97 -3.13
CA LEU A 112 8.12 2.76 -2.75
C LEU A 112 7.67 1.97 -3.99
N SER A 113 7.11 2.65 -5.01
CA SER A 113 6.77 2.02 -6.29
C SER A 113 8.00 1.47 -7.00
N LYS A 114 9.10 2.23 -7.05
CA LYS A 114 10.36 1.77 -7.61
C LYS A 114 10.87 0.51 -6.91
N THR A 115 10.70 0.43 -5.59
CA THR A 115 11.11 -0.72 -4.79
C THR A 115 10.23 -1.91 -5.12
N LEU A 116 8.91 -1.78 -5.03
CA LEU A 116 7.95 -2.84 -5.29
C LEU A 116 8.08 -3.43 -6.71
N PHE A 117 8.09 -2.58 -7.74
CA PHE A 117 8.12 -3.02 -9.13
C PHE A 117 9.46 -3.63 -9.56
N ARG A 118 10.52 -3.47 -8.76
CA ARG A 118 11.86 -4.01 -9.04
C ARG A 118 12.28 -5.08 -8.03
N TYR A 119 11.39 -5.44 -7.09
CA TYR A 119 11.69 -6.45 -6.09
C TYR A 119 11.51 -7.83 -6.70
N ILE A 120 12.61 -8.51 -6.98
CA ILE A 120 12.65 -9.85 -7.57
C ILE A 120 13.31 -10.81 -6.59
N MET A 121 12.76 -12.01 -6.48
CA MET A 121 13.23 -13.08 -5.61
C MET A 121 14.64 -13.52 -6.03
N THR A 122 15.50 -13.80 -5.06
CA THR A 122 16.86 -14.32 -5.31
C THR A 122 16.93 -15.82 -4.97
N ILE A 123 17.86 -16.54 -5.58
CA ILE A 123 17.94 -18.03 -5.56
C ILE A 123 18.06 -18.63 -4.14
N ASN A 124 18.52 -17.86 -3.16
CA ASN A 124 18.80 -18.33 -1.80
C ASN A 124 17.81 -17.80 -0.74
N VAL A 125 16.73 -17.14 -1.15
CA VAL A 125 15.70 -16.63 -0.25
C VAL A 125 14.50 -17.56 -0.30
N GLU A 126 13.95 -17.92 0.87
CA GLU A 126 12.71 -18.69 0.95
C GLU A 126 11.52 -17.88 0.41
N VAL A 127 10.64 -18.53 -0.34
CA VAL A 127 9.51 -17.83 -0.98
C VAL A 127 8.60 -17.15 0.03
N GLY A 128 8.45 -17.74 1.22
CA GLY A 128 7.64 -17.16 2.30
C GLY A 128 8.14 -15.78 2.72
N HIS A 129 9.46 -15.64 2.94
CA HIS A 129 10.06 -14.36 3.32
C HIS A 129 9.93 -13.32 2.21
N HIS A 130 10.17 -13.72 0.96
CA HIS A 130 10.04 -12.86 -0.21
C HIS A 130 8.61 -12.32 -0.37
N VAL A 131 7.61 -13.19 -0.30
CA VAL A 131 6.19 -12.82 -0.48
C VAL A 131 5.70 -11.95 0.68
N LEU A 132 6.09 -12.25 1.93
CA LEU A 132 5.78 -11.36 3.07
C LEU A 132 6.33 -9.95 2.86
N LYS A 133 7.55 -9.82 2.30
CA LYS A 133 8.11 -8.51 1.98
C LYS A 133 7.32 -7.78 0.89
N MET A 134 6.91 -8.50 -0.16
CA MET A 134 6.03 -7.96 -1.21
C MET A 134 4.69 -7.46 -0.65
N ILE A 135 4.03 -8.25 0.20
CA ILE A 135 2.78 -7.87 0.88
C ILE A 135 2.99 -6.60 1.69
N SER A 136 4.05 -6.54 2.50
CA SER A 136 4.36 -5.35 3.29
C SER A 136 4.57 -4.10 2.43
N LEU A 137 5.21 -4.22 1.26
CA LEU A 137 5.36 -3.11 0.32
C LEU A 137 4.00 -2.67 -0.27
N ILE A 138 3.12 -3.62 -0.62
CA ILE A 138 1.77 -3.34 -1.13
C ILE A 138 0.91 -2.63 -0.05
N GLU A 139 0.95 -3.08 1.20
CA GLU A 139 0.25 -2.45 2.31
C GLU A 139 0.78 -1.03 2.62
N GLN A 140 2.09 -0.80 2.42
CA GLN A 140 2.67 0.54 2.56
C GLN A 140 2.15 1.50 1.48
N HIS A 141 1.79 1.01 0.29
CA HIS A 141 1.14 1.85 -0.73
C HIS A 141 -0.26 2.30 -0.30
N GLU A 142 -1.02 1.47 0.42
CA GLU A 142 -2.33 1.86 0.97
C GLU A 142 -2.21 2.99 1.99
N LYS A 143 -1.16 2.97 2.82
CA LYS A 143 -0.86 4.06 3.78
C LYS A 143 -0.53 5.40 3.12
N LEU A 144 -0.04 5.37 1.88
CA LEU A 144 0.23 6.59 1.08
C LEU A 144 -0.91 6.93 0.12
N GLU A 145 -2.14 6.45 0.40
CA GLU A 145 -3.35 6.63 -0.40
C GLU A 145 -3.19 6.19 -1.87
N CYS A 146 -2.24 5.28 -2.15
CA CYS A 146 -1.92 4.80 -3.48
C CYS A 146 -2.32 3.32 -3.61
N LYS A 147 -3.57 3.01 -3.28
CA LYS A 147 -4.07 1.63 -3.25
C LYS A 147 -3.79 0.90 -4.56
N ILE A 148 -3.10 -0.23 -4.45
CA ILE A 148 -2.87 -1.14 -5.58
C ILE A 148 -4.07 -2.07 -5.67
N ARG A 149 -4.65 -2.19 -6.87
CA ARG A 149 -5.78 -3.10 -7.10
C ARG A 149 -5.38 -4.54 -6.81
N LYS A 150 -6.31 -5.34 -6.29
CA LYS A 150 -6.07 -6.73 -5.88
C LYS A 150 -5.37 -7.53 -6.97
N GLU A 151 -5.87 -7.47 -8.20
CA GLU A 151 -5.34 -8.22 -9.34
C GLU A 151 -3.89 -7.83 -9.63
N LEU A 152 -3.60 -6.53 -9.65
CA LEU A 152 -2.23 -6.05 -9.87
C LEU A 152 -1.30 -6.47 -8.72
N SER A 153 -1.76 -6.45 -7.47
CA SER A 153 -0.98 -6.94 -6.33
C SER A 153 -0.60 -8.42 -6.48
N GLN A 154 -1.52 -9.25 -6.94
CA GLN A 154 -1.28 -10.67 -7.22
C GLN A 154 -0.28 -10.84 -8.37
N ASP A 155 -0.47 -10.13 -9.48
CA ASP A 155 0.42 -10.15 -10.64
C ASP A 155 1.84 -9.74 -10.27
N LEU A 156 1.99 -8.69 -9.45
CA LEU A 156 3.28 -8.20 -8.96
C LEU A 156 3.99 -9.25 -8.11
N ILE A 157 3.28 -10.01 -7.28
CA ILE A 157 3.84 -11.13 -6.51
C ILE A 157 4.31 -12.23 -7.47
N LEU A 158 3.46 -12.69 -8.39
CA LEU A 158 3.79 -13.80 -9.28
C LEU A 158 4.97 -13.49 -10.21
N GLN A 159 5.04 -12.28 -10.78
CA GLN A 159 6.16 -11.87 -11.65
C GLN A 159 7.49 -11.77 -10.90
N SER A 160 7.45 -11.57 -9.57
CA SER A 160 8.65 -11.40 -8.75
C SER A 160 9.34 -12.72 -8.42
N LEU A 161 8.67 -13.85 -8.66
CA LEU A 161 9.17 -15.18 -8.31
C LEU A 161 10.23 -15.69 -9.29
N LEU A 162 11.03 -16.64 -8.83
CA LEU A 162 12.00 -17.35 -9.67
C LEU A 162 11.30 -18.25 -10.70
N GLY A 163 11.97 -18.54 -11.81
CA GLY A 163 11.45 -19.41 -12.87
C GLY A 163 11.08 -20.84 -12.43
N THR A 164 11.60 -21.30 -11.29
CA THR A 164 11.20 -22.56 -10.64
C THR A 164 9.73 -22.60 -10.23
N PHE A 165 9.08 -21.43 -10.10
CA PHE A 165 7.66 -21.27 -9.78
C PHE A 165 6.75 -21.21 -11.03
N SER A 166 7.30 -21.29 -12.24
CA SER A 166 6.52 -21.20 -13.50
C SER A 166 5.29 -22.12 -13.54
N GLN A 167 5.42 -23.39 -13.13
CA GLN A 167 4.29 -24.32 -13.09
C GLN A 167 3.22 -23.90 -12.07
N CYS A 168 3.62 -23.35 -10.92
CA CYS A 168 2.69 -22.81 -9.93
C CYS A 168 1.91 -21.61 -10.50
N ILE A 169 2.60 -20.71 -11.21
CA ILE A 169 2.00 -19.52 -11.85
C ILE A 169 0.97 -19.94 -12.91
N VAL A 170 1.31 -20.90 -13.77
CA VAL A 170 0.37 -21.42 -14.78
C VAL A 170 -0.88 -21.99 -14.12
N ASN A 171 -0.72 -22.79 -13.07
CA ASN A 171 -1.84 -23.37 -12.33
C ASN A 171 -2.70 -22.30 -11.65
N PHE A 172 -2.08 -21.26 -11.07
CA PHE A 172 -2.77 -20.13 -10.47
C PHE A 172 -3.67 -19.42 -11.50
N ASN A 173 -3.11 -19.10 -12.68
CA ASN A 173 -3.83 -18.40 -13.75
C ASN A 173 -5.00 -19.23 -14.32
N MET A 174 -4.84 -20.56 -14.41
CA MET A 174 -5.87 -21.45 -14.92
C MET A 174 -7.07 -21.59 -13.96
N ASN A 175 -6.82 -21.59 -12.65
CA ASN A 175 -7.85 -21.90 -11.66
C ASN A 175 -8.75 -20.70 -11.29
N LYS A 176 -8.45 -19.48 -11.75
CA LYS A 176 -9.25 -18.25 -11.50
C LYS A 176 -9.77 -18.12 -10.07
N MET A 177 -8.95 -18.51 -9.10
CA MET A 177 -9.34 -18.52 -7.69
C MET A 177 -9.20 -17.11 -7.12
N ASP A 178 -10.18 -16.67 -6.34
CA ASP A 178 -10.23 -15.34 -5.73
C ASP A 178 -9.31 -15.21 -4.49
N TYR A 179 -8.04 -15.61 -4.60
CA TYR A 179 -7.14 -15.66 -3.46
C TYR A 179 -6.82 -14.27 -2.89
N ASP A 180 -6.82 -14.12 -1.56
CA ASP A 180 -6.16 -13.00 -0.91
C ASP A 180 -4.63 -13.18 -0.88
N LEU A 181 -3.91 -12.14 -0.45
CA LEU A 181 -2.44 -12.14 -0.47
C LEU A 181 -1.84 -13.17 0.50
N HIS A 182 -2.50 -13.47 1.63
CA HIS A 182 -2.04 -14.46 2.60
C HIS A 182 -2.34 -15.90 2.13
N GLU A 183 -3.44 -16.11 1.43
CA GLU A 183 -3.70 -17.38 0.77
C GLU A 183 -2.67 -17.67 -0.32
N MET A 184 -2.27 -16.65 -1.10
CA MET A 184 -1.15 -16.77 -2.05
C MET A 184 0.17 -17.12 -1.35
N LEU A 185 0.48 -16.48 -0.23
CA LEU A 185 1.67 -16.80 0.57
C LEU A 185 1.69 -18.29 0.94
N ASN A 186 0.59 -18.81 1.48
CA ASN A 186 0.48 -20.21 1.88
C ASN A 186 0.60 -21.16 0.68
N LEU A 187 -0.05 -20.83 -0.45
CA LEU A 187 0.05 -21.59 -1.70
C LEU A 187 1.50 -21.72 -2.16
N LEU A 188 2.24 -20.60 -2.17
CA LEU A 188 3.62 -20.54 -2.65
C LEU A 188 4.58 -21.31 -1.73
N ILE A 189 4.42 -21.18 -0.40
CA ILE A 189 5.19 -21.96 0.58
C ILE A 189 4.94 -23.47 0.39
N ASN A 190 3.68 -23.88 0.23
CA ASN A 190 3.34 -25.28 0.00
C ASN A 190 3.96 -25.83 -1.28
N TYR A 191 4.01 -25.01 -2.34
CA TYR A 191 4.64 -25.39 -3.60
C TYR A 191 6.17 -25.53 -3.47
N GLU A 192 6.84 -24.61 -2.76
CA GLU A 192 8.28 -24.69 -2.46
C GLU A 192 8.64 -25.99 -1.73
N ASN A 193 7.88 -26.33 -0.69
CA ASN A 193 8.04 -27.57 0.08
C ASN A 193 7.87 -28.83 -0.79
N GLN A 194 6.92 -28.81 -1.74
CA GLN A 194 6.74 -29.92 -2.67
C GLN A 194 7.92 -30.10 -3.64
N ILE A 195 8.50 -29.01 -4.13
CA ILE A 195 9.70 -29.07 -4.98
C ILE A 195 10.87 -29.64 -4.18
N ALA A 196 11.07 -29.19 -2.94
CA ALA A 196 12.14 -29.68 -2.06
C ALA A 196 11.99 -31.18 -1.79
N SER A 197 10.77 -31.65 -1.49
CA SER A 197 10.47 -33.07 -1.28
C SER A 197 10.71 -33.93 -2.54
N LYS A 198 10.38 -33.42 -3.73
CA LYS A 198 10.65 -34.13 -5.00
C LYS A 198 12.15 -34.24 -5.30
N LYS A 199 12.94 -33.20 -5.01
CA LYS A 199 14.40 -33.23 -5.18
C LYS A 199 15.06 -34.27 -4.26
N SER A 200 14.67 -34.35 -2.99
CA SER A 200 15.24 -35.33 -2.05
C SER A 200 14.91 -36.77 -2.44
N LYS A 201 13.68 -37.03 -2.92
CA LYS A 201 13.29 -38.36 -3.44
C LYS A 201 14.03 -38.74 -4.72
N GLY A 202 14.28 -37.79 -5.63
CA GLY A 202 15.06 -38.02 -6.85
C GLY A 202 16.52 -38.41 -6.58
N ILE A 203 17.16 -37.75 -5.61
CA ILE A 203 18.54 -38.09 -5.17
C ILE A 203 18.60 -39.50 -4.56
N ALA A 204 17.61 -39.86 -3.73
CA ALA A 204 17.55 -41.20 -3.13
C ALA A 204 17.44 -42.34 -4.17
N ILE A 205 16.73 -42.10 -5.29
CA ILE A 205 16.59 -43.10 -6.37
C ILE A 205 17.90 -43.27 -7.16
N VAL A 206 18.71 -42.21 -7.31
CA VAL A 206 20.00 -42.28 -8.04
C VAL A 206 21.08 -42.98 -7.22
N VAL A 207 21.07 -42.84 -5.89
CA VAL A 207 22.03 -43.52 -4.99
C VAL A 207 21.74 -45.04 -4.86
N GLY A 208 20.51 -45.48 -5.14
CA GLY A 208 20.09 -46.89 -5.02
C GLY A 208 20.44 -47.81 -6.21
N LYS A 209 21.08 -47.31 -7.28
CA LYS A 209 21.42 -48.11 -8.48
C LYS A 209 22.93 -48.17 -8.74
N SER A 210 23.68 -48.74 -7.80
CA SER A 210 24.96 -49.38 -8.16
C SER A 210 25.25 -50.49 -7.17
N ASN A 211 24.94 -51.72 -7.57
CA ASN A 211 25.64 -52.93 -7.13
C ASN A 211 25.16 -54.11 -7.98
N ASN A 212 25.85 -54.35 -9.10
CA ASN A 212 25.82 -55.65 -9.76
C ASN A 212 27.18 -55.93 -10.38
N LYS A 213 28.00 -56.75 -9.69
CA LYS A 213 28.62 -58.00 -10.18
C LYS A 213 29.88 -58.34 -9.38
N MET A 214 29.86 -59.49 -8.68
CA MET A 214 30.70 -60.67 -9.00
C MET A 214 30.49 -61.74 -7.92
N LYS A 215 29.74 -62.81 -8.25
CA LYS A 215 29.84 -64.10 -7.54
C LYS A 215 30.83 -64.95 -8.32
N LEU A 216 32.01 -65.18 -7.74
CA LEU A 216 32.98 -66.16 -8.22
C LEU A 216 32.47 -67.55 -7.83
N ALA A 217 32.08 -68.37 -8.80
CA ALA A 217 31.84 -69.80 -8.61
C ALA A 217 33.09 -70.53 -9.12
N LYS A 218 33.84 -71.17 -8.23
CA LYS A 218 34.82 -72.21 -8.59
C LYS A 218 34.14 -73.56 -8.41
N LYS A 219 33.86 -74.23 -9.53
CA LYS A 219 33.48 -75.63 -9.60
C LYS A 219 34.74 -76.43 -9.93
N HIS A 220 35.04 -77.44 -9.12
CA HIS A 220 36.02 -78.48 -9.40
C HIS A 220 35.61 -79.31 -10.62
N THR A 221 36.57 -79.77 -11.41
CA THR A 221 36.57 -81.12 -12.04
C THR A 221 37.98 -81.48 -12.51
N GLU A 222 38.28 -82.78 -12.40
CA GLU A 222 39.55 -83.49 -12.45
C GLU A 222 40.04 -83.79 -13.88
N GLY A 223 41.29 -84.28 -14.00
CA GLY A 223 41.68 -85.17 -15.09
C GLY A 223 43.16 -85.05 -15.51
N GLY A 224 44.00 -85.99 -15.05
CA GLY A 224 45.39 -86.16 -15.46
C GLY A 224 46.18 -87.01 -14.48
#